data_AF-A0A2Z6LI04-F1
#
_entry.id   AF-A0A2Z6LI04-F1
#
_cell.length_a   1.000
_cell.length_b   1.000
_cell.length_c   1.000
_cell.angle_alpha   90.00
_cell.angle_beta   90.00
_cell.angle_gamma   90.00
#
_symmetry.space_group_name_H-M   'P 1'
#
loop_
_entity.id
_entity.type
_entity.pdbx_description
1 polymer ?
#
loop_
_entity_poly.entity_id
_entity_poly.type
_entity_poly.pdbx_seq_one_letter_code
_entity_poly.pdbx_strand_id
1 'polypeptide(L)'
;MAGALLFIKEELMITDMQVQLLAGILNVCALPACMIAGRLSDYIGRRYTIMLSSIFFFLGSTLMGYGSSFPILIIGRSIAGFGVGFALIIAPVYSAEISSPSYRDLDGE
;
A
#
# COMPACT_ATOMS: atom_id res chain seq x y z
N MET A 1 3.26 12.24 4.87
CA MET A 1 4.40 11.39 5.31
C MET A 1 5.60 12.19 5.82
N ALA A 2 5.95 13.34 5.22
CA ALA A 2 7.11 14.13 5.64
C ALA A 2 7.07 14.62 7.10
N GLY A 3 5.91 15.03 7.62
CA GLY A 3 5.78 15.52 9.00
C GLY A 3 6.06 14.46 10.07
N ALA A 4 5.55 13.24 9.91
CA ALA A 4 5.74 12.17 10.90
C ALA A 4 7.19 11.65 10.97
N LEU A 5 7.96 11.77 9.88
CA LEU A 5 9.36 11.38 9.85
C LEU A 5 10.25 12.30 10.71
N LEU A 6 9.89 13.59 10.79
CA LEU A 6 10.57 14.54 11.68
C LEU A 6 10.38 14.15 13.14
N PHE A 7 9.14 13.83 13.56
CA PHE A 7 8.85 13.37 14.91
C PHE A 7 9.57 12.06 15.27
N ILE A 8 9.61 11.08 14.37
CA ILE A 8 10.34 9.81 14.61
C ILE A 8 11.85 10.04 14.70
N LYS A 9 12.40 10.97 13.92
CA LYS A 9 13.82 11.32 13.98
C LYS A 9 14.18 11.98 15.31
N GLU A 10 13.32 12.83 15.83
CA GLU A 10 13.50 13.58 17.07
C GLU A 10 13.32 12.70 18.32
N GLU A 11 12.29 11.86 18.35
CA GLU A 11 11.98 10.95 19.47
C GLU A 11 12.98 9.79 19.61
N LEU A 12 13.53 9.28 18.50
CA LEU A 12 14.32 8.05 18.50
C LEU A 12 15.82 8.29 18.17
N MET A 13 16.25 9.55 17.98
CA MET A 13 17.64 9.93 17.60
C MET A 13 18.22 9.10 16.43
N ILE A 14 17.39 8.86 15.43
CA ILE A 14 17.70 8.02 14.26
C ILE A 14 18.49 8.81 13.20
N THR A 15 19.43 8.16 12.51
CA THR A 15 20.22 8.79 11.43
C THR A 15 19.38 9.08 10.18
N ASP A 16 19.73 10.12 9.41
CA ASP A 16 19.05 10.46 8.16
C ASP A 16 18.99 9.30 7.15
N MET A 17 20.02 8.45 7.14
CA MET A 17 20.07 7.23 6.31
C MET A 17 18.94 6.24 6.63
N GLN A 18 18.57 6.11 7.91
CA GLN A 18 17.53 5.19 8.36
C GLN A 18 16.13 5.70 8.01
N VAL A 19 15.92 7.02 8.05
CA VAL A 19 14.69 7.67 7.59
C VAL A 19 14.50 7.48 6.08
N GLN A 20 15.57 7.65 5.31
CA GLN A 20 15.56 7.41 3.87
C GLN A 20 15.29 5.94 3.55
N LEU A 21 15.88 5.01 4.30
CA LEU A 21 15.62 3.57 4.15
C LEU A 21 14.14 3.25 4.42
N LEU A 22 13.54 3.85 5.46
CA LEU A 22 12.13 3.68 5.79
C LEU A 22 11.19 4.21 4.67
N ALA A 23 11.57 5.29 4.00
CA ALA A 23 10.84 5.82 2.84
C ALA A 23 11.04 4.95 1.58
N GLY A 24 12.27 4.46 1.38
CA GLY A 24 12.63 3.63 0.23
C GLY A 24 12.01 2.24 0.27
N ILE A 25 11.99 1.59 1.43
CA ILE A 25 11.52 0.20 1.57
C ILE A 25 10.05 0.05 1.19
N LEU A 26 9.23 1.09 1.40
CA LEU A 26 7.84 1.11 0.93
C LEU A 26 7.77 0.91 -0.58
N ASN A 27 8.59 1.63 -1.35
CA ASN A 27 8.61 1.51 -2.81
C ASN A 27 9.14 0.14 -3.24
N VAL A 28 10.20 -0.35 -2.58
CA VAL A 28 10.78 -1.67 -2.86
C VAL A 28 9.77 -2.80 -2.61
N CYS A 29 8.98 -2.72 -1.54
CA CYS A 29 7.93 -3.70 -1.24
C CYS A 29 6.68 -3.53 -2.13
N ALA A 30 6.36 -2.30 -2.56
CA ALA A 30 5.21 -2.03 -3.42
C ALA A 30 5.38 -2.64 -4.83
N LEU A 31 6.59 -2.65 -5.39
CA LEU A 31 6.87 -3.22 -6.71
C LEU A 31 6.45 -4.71 -6.86
N PRO A 32 6.94 -5.65 -6.04
CA PRO A 32 6.52 -7.04 -6.12
C PRO A 32 5.07 -7.22 -5.68
N ALA A 33 4.58 -6.40 -4.74
CA ALA A 33 3.18 -6.43 -4.32
C ALA A 33 2.23 -6.16 -5.50
N CYS A 34 2.53 -5.16 -6.33
CA CYS A 34 1.79 -4.88 -7.56
C CYS A 34 1.81 -6.10 -8.52
N MET A 35 2.99 -6.69 -8.78
CA MET A 35 3.04 -7.85 -9.70
C MET A 35 2.18 -9.04 -9.22
N ILE A 36 2.20 -9.31 -7.92
CA ILE A 36 1.41 -10.40 -7.31
C ILE A 36 -0.08 -10.02 -7.29
N ALA A 37 -0.40 -8.77 -6.96
CA ALA A 37 -1.78 -8.26 -6.88
C ALA A 37 -2.52 -8.36 -8.21
N GLY A 38 -1.85 -8.08 -9.33
CA GLY A 38 -2.45 -8.25 -10.66
C GLY A 38 -2.87 -9.70 -10.92
N ARG A 39 -1.95 -10.65 -10.69
CA ARG A 39 -2.23 -12.09 -10.88
C ARG A 39 -3.27 -12.62 -9.92
N LEU A 40 -3.23 -12.18 -8.66
CA LEU A 40 -4.18 -12.61 -7.63
C LEU A 40 -5.58 -12.03 -7.89
N SER A 41 -5.68 -10.81 -8.41
CA SER A 41 -6.95 -10.18 -8.79
C SER A 41 -7.66 -10.94 -9.91
N ASP A 42 -6.91 -11.41 -10.91
CA ASP A 42 -7.48 -12.20 -12.00
C ASP A 42 -7.93 -13.60 -11.56
N TYR A 43 -7.30 -14.17 -10.52
CA TYR A 43 -7.56 -15.55 -10.08
C TYR A 43 -8.62 -15.69 -8.98
N ILE A 44 -8.66 -14.76 -8.00
CA ILE A 44 -9.36 -14.96 -6.72
C ILE A 44 -10.64 -14.11 -6.58
N GLY A 45 -10.88 -13.22 -7.54
CA GLY A 45 -12.04 -12.32 -7.57
C GLY A 45 -11.79 -11.00 -6.82
N ARG A 46 -12.16 -9.89 -7.48
CA ARG A 46 -11.92 -8.49 -7.05
C ARG A 46 -12.28 -8.18 -5.60
N ARG A 47 -13.31 -8.81 -5.03
CA ARG A 47 -13.77 -8.54 -3.65
C ARG A 47 -12.80 -9.07 -2.59
N TYR A 48 -12.17 -10.22 -2.85
CA TYR A 48 -11.23 -10.84 -1.91
C TYR A 48 -9.89 -10.10 -1.89
N THR A 49 -9.42 -9.63 -3.04
CA THR A 49 -8.21 -8.81 -3.12
C THR A 49 -8.34 -7.48 -2.36
N ILE A 50 -9.52 -6.83 -2.38
CA ILE A 50 -9.78 -5.63 -1.57
C ILE A 50 -9.67 -5.95 -0.08
N MET A 51 -10.38 -6.99 0.40
CA MET A 51 -10.33 -7.38 1.81
C MET A 51 -8.91 -7.71 2.27
N LEU A 52 -8.16 -8.46 1.47
CA LEU A 52 -6.80 -8.84 1.80
C LEU A 52 -5.89 -7.60 1.94
N SER A 53 -6.02 -6.64 1.01
CA SER A 53 -5.28 -5.38 1.05
C SER A 53 -5.58 -4.58 2.31
N SER A 54 -6.86 -4.46 2.68
CA SER A 54 -7.28 -3.77 3.90
C SER A 54 -6.75 -4.44 5.16
N ILE A 55 -6.72 -5.77 5.21
CA ILE A 55 -6.15 -6.53 6.34
C ILE A 55 -4.65 -6.25 6.46
N PHE A 56 -3.89 -6.36 5.37
CA PHE A 56 -2.46 -6.06 5.38
C PHE A 56 -2.16 -4.62 5.79
N PHE A 57 -2.95 -3.66 5.28
CA PHE A 57 -2.79 -2.26 5.64
C PHE A 57 -3.09 -2.01 7.13
N PHE A 58 -4.16 -2.62 7.65
CA PHE A 58 -4.54 -2.51 9.05
C PHE A 58 -3.48 -3.11 9.99
N LEU A 59 -2.97 -4.31 9.66
CA LEU A 59 -1.87 -4.95 10.38
C LEU A 59 -0.60 -4.09 10.36
N GLY A 60 -0.20 -3.60 9.19
CA GLY A 60 0.99 -2.76 9.05
C GLY A 60 0.88 -1.45 9.84
N SER A 61 -0.29 -0.79 9.81
CA SER A 61 -0.52 0.44 10.57
C SER A 61 -0.53 0.19 12.09
N THR A 62 -1.13 -0.92 12.54
CA THR A 62 -1.16 -1.27 13.96
C THR A 62 0.25 -1.57 14.47
N LEU A 63 1.06 -2.29 13.68
CA LEU A 63 2.44 -2.59 14.03
C LEU A 63 3.31 -1.33 14.10
N MET A 64 3.11 -0.38 13.17
CA MET A 64 3.79 0.92 13.23
C MET A 64 3.37 1.76 14.45
N GLY A 65 2.09 1.71 14.83
CA GLY A 65 1.57 2.46 15.98
C GLY A 65 2.10 1.95 17.33
N TYR A 66 2.34 0.64 17.45
CA TYR A 66 2.93 0.03 18.64
C TYR A 66 4.46 0.05 18.65
N GLY A 67 5.09 0.27 17.50
CA GLY A 67 6.53 0.09 17.33
C GLY A 67 7.36 1.23 17.88
N SER A 68 7.77 1.13 19.15
CA SER A 68 8.75 2.04 19.77
C SER A 68 10.21 1.78 19.33
N SER A 69 10.44 0.99 18.27
CA SER A 69 11.78 0.58 17.82
C SER A 69 11.91 0.56 16.30
N PHE A 70 13.07 0.99 15.79
CA PHE A 70 13.39 1.05 14.37
C PHE A 70 13.08 -0.23 13.55
N PRO A 71 13.42 -1.45 13.99
CA PRO A 71 13.10 -2.66 13.24
C PRO A 71 11.59 -2.93 13.12
N ILE A 72 10.78 -2.59 14.13
CA ILE A 72 9.33 -2.76 14.09
C ILE A 72 8.71 -1.80 13.07
N LEU A 73 9.22 -0.57 12.99
CA LEU A 73 8.81 0.40 11.97
C LEU A 73 9.12 -0.09 10.55
N ILE A 74 10.30 -0.69 10.33
CA ILE A 74 10.66 -1.30 9.04
C ILE A 74 9.70 -2.46 8.70
N ILE A 75 9.47 -3.39 9.63
CA ILE A 75 8.60 -4.55 9.38
C ILE A 75 7.17 -4.10 9.10
N GLY A 76 6.64 -3.18 9.92
CA GLY A 76 5.32 -2.59 9.72
C GLY A 76 5.20 -1.87 8.38
N ARG A 77 6.26 -1.16 7.95
CA ARG A 77 6.31 -0.51 6.64
C ARG A 77 6.37 -1.46 5.47
N SER A 78 7.11 -2.56 5.58
CA SER A 78 7.11 -3.59 4.54
C SER A 78 5.69 -4.15 4.36
N ILE A 79 5.02 -4.52 5.45
CA ILE A 79 3.65 -5.05 5.44
C ILE A 79 2.66 -4.02 4.89
N ALA A 80 2.72 -2.78 5.36
CA ALA A 80 1.87 -1.70 4.86
C ALA A 80 2.16 -1.41 3.37
N GLY A 81 3.42 -1.48 2.94
CA GLY A 81 3.84 -1.31 1.55
C GLY A 81 3.24 -2.37 0.63
N PHE A 82 3.15 -3.62 1.09
CA PHE A 82 2.37 -4.65 0.38
C PHE A 82 0.90 -4.25 0.29
N GLY A 83 0.24 -3.89 1.40
CA GLY A 83 -1.16 -3.46 1.39
C GLY A 83 -1.44 -2.29 0.43
N VAL A 84 -0.55 -1.29 0.39
CA VAL A 84 -0.65 -0.14 -0.52
C VAL A 84 -0.46 -0.56 -1.99
N GLY A 85 0.52 -1.41 -2.28
CA GLY A 85 0.76 -1.91 -3.64
C GLY A 85 -0.43 -2.70 -4.20
N PHE A 86 -1.06 -3.54 -3.37
CA PHE A 86 -2.30 -4.21 -3.76
C PHE A 86 -3.44 -3.21 -4.00
N ALA A 87 -3.66 -2.26 -3.08
CA ALA A 87 -4.71 -1.26 -3.21
C ALA A 87 -4.57 -0.41 -4.50
N LEU A 88 -3.34 -0.11 -4.91
CA LEU A 88 -3.03 0.65 -6.13
C LEU A 88 -3.44 -0.06 -7.42
N ILE A 89 -3.36 -1.39 -7.48
CA ILE A 89 -3.85 -2.15 -8.64
C ILE A 89 -5.36 -2.32 -8.59
N ILE A 90 -5.90 -2.58 -7.41
CA ILE A 90 -7.32 -2.89 -7.25
C ILE A 90 -8.18 -1.65 -7.44
N ALA A 91 -7.73 -0.46 -7.03
CA ALA A 91 -8.49 0.78 -7.18
C ALA A 91 -8.90 1.09 -8.63
N PRO A 92 -7.99 1.17 -9.63
CA PRO A 92 -8.36 1.42 -11.03
C PRO A 92 -9.14 0.24 -11.63
N VAL A 93 -8.80 -0.99 -11.23
CA VAL A 93 -9.51 -2.20 -11.68
C VAL A 93 -10.94 -2.16 -11.18
N TYR A 94 -11.20 -2.07 -9.88
CA TYR A 94 -12.54 -1.92 -9.32
C TYR A 94 -13.30 -0.71 -9.88
N SER A 95 -12.63 0.44 -10.07
CA SER A 95 -13.21 1.61 -10.72
C SER A 95 -13.68 1.30 -12.15
N ALA A 96 -12.86 0.59 -12.94
CA ALA A 96 -13.21 0.13 -14.28
C ALA A 96 -14.41 -0.86 -14.31
N GLU A 97 -14.64 -1.59 -13.22
CA GLU A 97 -15.74 -2.53 -13.09
C GLU A 97 -17.06 -1.86 -12.71
N ILE A 98 -16.99 -0.87 -11.80
CA ILE A 98 -18.15 -0.03 -11.45
C ILE A 98 -18.48 0.92 -12.59
N SER A 99 -17.49 1.36 -13.37
CA SER A 99 -17.72 2.11 -14.60
C SER A 99 -18.26 1.18 -15.68
N SER A 100 -19.53 0.80 -15.54
CA SER A 100 -20.30 0.16 -16.60
C SER A 100 -20.29 1.02 -17.89
N PRO A 101 -20.35 0.39 -19.08
CA PRO A 101 -20.12 0.99 -20.40
C PRO A 101 -21.22 1.94 -20.91
N SER A 102 -21.91 2.67 -20.03
CA SER A 102 -23.11 3.45 -20.37
C SER A 102 -22.85 4.81 -21.05
N TYR A 103 -21.61 5.13 -21.44
CA TYR A 103 -21.26 6.39 -22.12
C TYR A 103 -20.67 6.22 -23.52
N ARG A 104 -20.64 5.00 -24.08
CA ARG A 104 -20.02 4.77 -25.40
C ARG A 104 -20.99 4.87 -26.59
N ASP A 105 -22.30 4.95 -26.36
CA ASP A 105 -23.32 4.94 -27.43
C ASP A 105 -23.94 6.31 -27.73
N LEU A 106 -23.29 7.42 -27.34
CA LEU A 106 -23.77 8.78 -27.67
C LEU A 106 -22.95 9.52 -28.75
N ASP A 107 -21.88 8.91 -29.27
CA ASP A 107 -21.16 9.44 -30.45
C ASP A 107 -21.65 8.76 -31.74
N GLY A 108 -22.97 8.63 -31.86
CA GLY A 108 -23.64 8.39 -33.13
C GLY A 108 -24.03 9.73 -33.75
N GLU A 109 -23.09 10.34 -34.47
CA GLU A 109 -23.35 11.16 -35.67
C GLU A 109 -22.25 10.91 -36.71
#